data_AF-A0A7C1SLJ1-F1
#
_entry.id   AF-A0A7C1SLJ1-F1
#
_cell.length_a   1.000
_cell.length_b   1.000
_cell.length_c   1.000
_cell.angle_alpha   90.00
_cell.angle_beta   90.00
_cell.angle_gamma   90.00
#
_symmetry.space_group_name_H-M   'P 1'
#
loop_
_entity.id
_entity.type
_entity.pdbx_description
1 polymer ?
#
loop_
_entity_poly.entity_id
_entity_poly.type
_entity_poly.pdbx_seq_one_letter_code
_entity_poly.pdbx_strand_id
1 'polypeptide(L)' 'MEQQITKEILINELIEKYPEIAEILMGYGLHCAGCHFSNEDTLELGAKIHGLNDEDIEMIIKDVNAVVEREK' A
#
# COMPACT_ATOMS: atom_id res chain seq x y z
N MET A 1 -12.73 12.41 -12.29
CA MET A 1 -12.97 11.23 -11.44
C MET A 1 -11.63 10.91 -10.83
N GLU A 2 -11.47 11.28 -9.56
CA GLU A 2 -10.24 11.09 -8.81
C GLU A 2 -10.02 9.59 -8.62
N GLN A 3 -8.84 9.08 -8.95
CA GLN A 3 -8.52 7.67 -8.73
C GLN A 3 -8.27 7.47 -7.24
N GLN A 4 -9.32 7.10 -6.51
CA GLN A 4 -9.19 6.60 -5.14
C GLN A 4 -8.39 5.30 -5.19
N ILE A 5 -7.33 5.22 -4.39
CA ILE A 5 -6.54 4.00 -4.26
C ILE A 5 -7.39 2.94 -3.57
N THR A 6 -7.43 1.73 -4.14
CA THR A 6 -8.12 0.58 -3.57
C THR A 6 -7.12 -0.50 -3.18
N LYS A 7 -7.57 -1.50 -2.42
CA LYS A 7 -6.74 -2.64 -1.99
C LYS A 7 -6.24 -3.53 -3.13
N GLU A 8 -6.80 -3.37 -4.33
CA GLU A 8 -6.42 -4.11 -5.54
C GLU A 8 -5.22 -3.48 -6.27
N ILE A 9 -4.77 -2.29 -5.85
CA ILE A 9 -3.60 -1.65 -6.46
C ILE A 9 -2.36 -2.49 -6.24
N LEU A 10 -1.47 -2.53 -7.23
CA LEU A 10 -0.15 -3.12 -7.06
C LEU A 10 0.72 -2.23 -6.17
N ILE A 11 1.40 -2.84 -5.21
CA ILE A 11 2.23 -2.11 -4.23
C ILE A 11 3.35 -1.36 -4.94
N ASN A 12 3.97 -1.97 -5.96
CA ASN A 12 5.03 -1.33 -6.74
C ASN A 12 4.52 -0.11 -7.51
N GLU A 13 3.38 -0.20 -8.20
CA GLU A 13 2.78 0.93 -8.92
C GLU A 13 2.46 2.09 -7.97
N LEU A 14 1.95 1.76 -6.78
CA LEU A 14 1.64 2.73 -5.74
C LEU A 14 2.91 3.47 -5.26
N ILE A 15 3.99 2.74 -4.96
CA ILE A 15 5.26 3.31 -4.50
C ILE A 15 6.00 4.06 -5.62
N GLU A 16 5.97 3.56 -6.86
CA GLU A 16 6.58 4.25 -8.01
C GLU A 16 5.92 5.61 -8.26
N LYS A 17 4.60 5.68 -8.07
CA LYS A 17 3.83 6.91 -8.26
C LYS A 17 3.92 7.85 -7.06
N TYR A 18 4.03 7.30 -5.85
CA TYR A 18 4.04 8.03 -4.57
C TYR A 18 5.10 7.43 -3.63
N PRO A 19 6.40 7.75 -3.81
CA PRO A 19 7.50 7.12 -3.07
C PRO A 19 7.40 7.24 -1.54
N GLU A 20 6.79 8.31 -1.05
CA GLU A 20 6.53 8.56 0.38
C GLU A 20 5.60 7.53 1.03
N ILE A 21 4.78 6.82 0.24
CA ILE A 21 3.91 5.76 0.74
C ILE A 21 4.72 4.57 1.26
N ALA A 22 5.95 4.37 0.78
CA ALA A 22 6.82 3.31 1.28
C ALA A 22 7.01 3.40 2.80
N GLU A 23 7.17 4.61 3.37
CA GLU A 23 7.31 4.80 4.81
C GLU A 23 6.03 4.46 5.58
N ILE A 24 4.85 4.75 5.00
CA ILE A 24 3.55 4.40 5.58
C ILE A 24 3.41 2.89 5.64
N LEU A 25 3.63 2.20 4.51
CA LEU A 25 3.52 0.74 4.42
C LEU A 25 4.50 0.06 5.38
N MET A 26 5.73 0.57 5.50
CA MET A 26 6.70 0.10 6.50
C MET A 26 6.20 0.26 7.94
N GLY A 27 5.49 1.35 8.25
CA GLY A 27 4.85 1.57 9.55
C GLY A 27 3.80 0.52 9.91
N TYR A 28 3.13 -0.05 8.91
CA TYR A 28 2.21 -1.19 9.06
C TYR A 28 2.89 -2.56 9.02
N GLY A 29 4.23 -2.61 8.98
CA GLY A 29 4.99 -3.87 8.91
C GLY A 29 5.17 -4.44 7.50
N LEU A 30 4.82 -3.67 6.46
CA LEU A 30 5.05 -4.03 5.06
C LEU A 30 6.40 -3.49 4.60
N HIS A 31 7.44 -4.28 4.83
CA HIS A 31 8.79 -3.97 4.40
C HIS A 31 9.07 -4.52 3.00
N CYS A 32 9.40 -3.63 2.06
CA CYS A 32 9.69 -3.99 0.66
C CYS A 32 11.02 -4.73 0.49
N ALA A 33 11.98 -4.51 1.40
CA ALA A 33 13.32 -5.08 1.32
C ALA A 33 13.33 -6.57 1.70
N GLY A 34 13.15 -7.45 0.71
CA GLY A 34 13.30 -8.91 0.84
C GLY A 34 12.10 -9.73 0.39
N CYS A 35 10.98 -9.10 0.04
CA CYS A 35 9.85 -9.82 -0.52
C CYS A 35 10.12 -10.13 -2.01
N HIS A 36 10.56 -11.36 -2.30
CA HIS A 36 10.73 -11.88 -3.67
C HIS A 36 9.43 -11.85 -4.52
N PHE A 37 8.29 -11.50 -3.92
CA PHE A 37 6.96 -11.54 -4.51
C PHE A 37 6.39 -10.13 -4.85
N SER A 38 7.07 -9.04 -4.46
CA SER A 38 6.44 -7.70 -4.41
C SER A 38 6.20 -6.97 -5.73
N ASN A 39 6.66 -7.48 -6.88
CA ASN A 39 6.49 -6.77 -8.16
C ASN A 39 5.06 -6.88 -8.72
N GLU A 40 4.31 -7.90 -8.30
CA GLU A 40 2.95 -8.16 -8.82
C GLU A 40 1.93 -8.35 -7.70
N ASP A 41 2.33 -8.17 -6.43
CA ASP A 41 1.42 -8.27 -5.30
C ASP A 41 0.53 -7.03 -5.17
N THR A 42 -0.77 -7.27 -5.03
CA THR A 42 -1.71 -6.22 -4.61
C THR A 42 -1.47 -5.83 -3.16
N LEU A 43 -1.93 -4.64 -2.78
CA LEU A 43 -1.89 -4.17 -1.40
C LEU A 43 -2.57 -5.15 -0.44
N GLU A 44 -3.74 -5.68 -0.82
CA GLU A 44 -4.46 -6.69 -0.03
C GLU A 44 -3.65 -7.97 0.15
N LEU A 45 -3.07 -8.51 -0.92
CA LEU A 45 -2.34 -9.76 -0.87
C LEU A 45 -1.07 -9.62 -0.04
N GLY A 46 -0.28 -8.56 -0.29
CA GLY A 46 0.94 -8.27 0.45
C GLY A 46 0.65 -8.08 1.95
N ALA A 47 -0.42 -7.35 2.28
CA ALA A 47 -0.86 -7.18 3.66
C ALA A 47 -1.24 -8.51 4.34
N LYS A 48 -2.03 -9.36 3.66
CA LYS A 48 -2.49 -10.65 4.20
C LYS A 48 -1.34 -11.65 4.41
N ILE A 49 -0.36 -11.69 3.52
CA ILE A 49 0.84 -12.54 3.67
C ILE A 49 1.64 -12.14 4.92
N HIS A 50 1.61 -10.86 5.29
CA HIS A 50 2.23 -10.32 6.49
C HIS A 50 1.34 -10.39 7.74
N GLY A 51 0.20 -11.08 7.67
CA GLY A 51 -0.68 -11.33 8.81
C GLY A 51 -1.61 -10.17 9.17
N LEU A 52 -1.74 -9.18 8.31
CA LEU A 52 -2.68 -8.07 8.48
C LEU A 52 -4.10 -8.52 8.10
N ASN A 53 -5.08 -8.05 8.88
CA ASN A 53 -6.49 -8.36 8.65
C ASN A 53 -7.17 -7.29 7.76
N ASP A 54 -8.46 -7.47 7.47
CA ASP A 54 -9.21 -6.54 6.62
C ASP A 54 -9.31 -5.12 7.24
N GLU A 55 -9.35 -5.00 8.58
CA GLU A 55 -9.37 -3.70 9.28
C GLU A 55 -8.04 -2.96 9.13
N ASP A 56 -6.91 -3.68 9.24
CA ASP A 56 -5.57 -3.13 9.00
C ASP A 56 -5.44 -2.61 7.57
N ILE A 57 -5.96 -3.38 6.60
CA ILE A 57 -5.94 -3.03 5.18
C ILE A 57 -6.79 -1.77 4.91
N GLU A 58 -7.96 -1.67 5.54
CA GLU A 58 -8.78 -0.45 5.47
C GLU A 58 -8.06 0.78 6.03
N MET A 59 -7.34 0.64 7.15
CA MET A 59 -6.53 1.71 7.72
C MET A 59 -5.40 2.14 6.78
N ILE A 60 -4.68 1.17 6.18
CA ILE A 60 -3.63 1.45 5.19
C ILE A 60 -4.20 2.24 4.01
N ILE A 61 -5.31 1.79 3.42
CA ILE A 61 -5.95 2.46 2.28
C ILE A 61 -6.32 3.90 2.63
N LYS A 62 -6.85 4.13 3.84
CA LYS A 62 -7.22 5.45 4.31
C LYS A 62 -6.01 6.37 4.40
N ASP A 63 -4.92 5.92 5.00
CA ASP A 63 -3.70 6.71 5.15
C ASP A 63 -3.04 6.98 3.79
N VAL A 64 -3.00 5.98 2.92
CA VAL A 64 -2.54 6.10 1.53
C VAL A 64 -3.33 7.15 0.77
N ASN A 65 -4.67 7.07 0.79
CA ASN A 65 -5.50 8.05 0.08
C ASN A 65 -5.33 9.45 0.66
N ALA A 66 -5.14 9.60 1.98
CA ALA A 66 -4.90 10.91 2.58
C ALA A 66 -3.59 11.55 2.12
N VAL A 67 -2.57 10.76 1.78
CA VAL A 67 -1.32 11.28 1.19
C VAL A 67 -1.50 11.58 -0.29
N VAL A 68 -2.10 10.66 -1.05
CA VAL A 68 -2.38 10.87 -2.48
C VAL A 68 -3.23 12.11 -2.73
N GLU A 69 -4.17 12.44 -1.84
CA GLU A 69 -4.98 13.66 -1.91
C GLU A 69 -4.19 14.94 -1.62
N ARG A 70 -3.12 14.87 -0.82
CA ARG A 70 -2.28 16.03 -0.47
C ARG A 70 -1.24 16.37 -1.54
N GLU A 71 -0.80 15.37 -2.29
CA GLU A 71 0.18 15.51 -3.39
C GLU A 71 -0.48 15.92 -4.73
N LYS A 72 -1.82 16.06 -4.77
CA LYS A 72 -2.56 16.66 -5.90
C LYS A 72 -2.40 18.17 -5.96
#